data_AF-A0A2I1H3J1-F1
#
_entry.id   AF-A0A2I1H3J1-F1
#
_cell.length_a   1.000
_cell.length_b   1.000
_cell.length_c   1.000
_cell.angle_alpha   90.00
_cell.angle_beta   90.00
_cell.angle_gamma   90.00
#
_symmetry.space_group_name_H-M   'P 1'
#
loop_
_entity.id
_entity.type
_entity.pdbx_description
1 polymer ?
#
loop_
_entity_poly.entity_id
_entity_poly.type
_entity_poly.pdbx_seq_one_letter_code
_entity_poly.pdbx_strand_id
1 'polypeptide(L)'
;MARFSCAFIKKDNTICGNKCYGPTGCYRHWKLYEKNIEKKHCLVSGCHKYTVSTMGCCPDHSDRFHSLNYRMRQKYGAEALHLKIHDAPVSKDDEDTDLSLFGD
;
A
#
# COMPACT_ATOMS: atom_id res chain seq x y z
N MET A 1 34.58 29.11 -17.65
CA MET A 1 33.84 28.59 -16.46
C MET A 1 34.81 27.97 -15.48
N ALA A 2 34.80 28.41 -14.23
CA ALA A 2 35.45 27.65 -13.16
C ALA A 2 34.82 26.25 -13.07
N ARG A 3 35.65 25.22 -12.90
CA ARG A 3 35.18 23.84 -12.67
C ARG A 3 35.09 23.63 -11.16
N PHE A 4 33.93 23.20 -10.70
CA PHE A 4 33.72 22.83 -9.29
C PHE A 4 34.12 21.38 -9.06
N SER A 5 34.53 21.03 -7.85
CA SER A 5 34.70 19.65 -7.40
C SER A 5 33.42 19.14 -6.74
N CYS A 6 32.95 17.96 -7.13
CA CYS A 6 31.78 17.34 -6.51
C CYS A 6 32.04 16.99 -5.04
N ALA A 7 31.36 17.68 -4.12
CA ALA A 7 31.45 17.43 -2.68
C ALA A 7 30.54 16.28 -2.18
N PHE A 8 29.91 15.52 -3.09
CA PHE A 8 29.02 14.42 -2.71
C PHE A 8 29.79 13.34 -1.94
N ILE A 9 29.29 13.00 -0.74
CA ILE A 9 29.81 11.92 0.11
C ILE A 9 29.10 10.63 -0.27
N LYS A 10 29.86 9.63 -0.71
CA LYS A 10 29.35 8.30 -1.03
C LYS A 10 29.06 7.51 0.24
N LYS A 11 28.40 6.36 0.08
CA LYS A 11 28.05 5.44 1.20
C LYS A 11 29.28 4.86 1.92
N ASP A 12 30.42 4.80 1.24
CA ASP A 12 31.73 4.37 1.79
C ASP A 12 32.50 5.52 2.46
N ASN A 13 31.84 6.65 2.75
CA ASN A 13 32.42 7.88 3.26
C ASN A 13 33.47 8.55 2.35
N THR A 14 33.63 8.11 1.10
CA THR A 14 34.54 8.77 0.16
C THR A 14 33.87 9.95 -0.54
N ILE A 15 34.64 11.00 -0.81
CA ILE A 15 34.16 12.16 -1.59
C ILE A 15 34.22 11.80 -3.08
N CYS A 16 33.23 12.23 -3.86
CA CYS A 16 33.24 12.01 -5.30
C CYS A 16 34.43 12.67 -6.01
N GLY A 17 34.70 13.95 -5.75
CA GLY A 17 35.84 14.67 -6.34
C GLY A 17 35.77 14.96 -7.85
N ASN A 18 34.74 14.51 -8.57
CA ASN A 18 34.62 14.73 -10.01
C ASN A 18 34.51 16.23 -10.34
N LYS A 19 35.09 16.65 -11.47
CA LYS A 19 34.94 18.01 -11.99
C LYS A 19 33.54 18.17 -12.59
N CYS A 20 32.77 19.11 -12.06
CA CYS A 20 31.41 19.42 -12.52
C CYS A 20 31.32 20.91 -12.91
N TYR A 21 30.33 21.24 -13.74
CA TYR A 21 30.10 22.60 -14.23
C TYR A 21 29.24 23.46 -13.29
N GLY A 22 28.48 22.83 -12.39
CA GLY A 22 27.61 23.51 -11.41
C GLY A 22 28.10 23.34 -9.97
N PRO A 23 27.79 24.31 -9.08
CA PRO A 23 28.17 24.26 -7.67
C PRO A 23 27.45 23.14 -6.90
N THR A 24 26.28 22.70 -7.38
CA THR A 24 25.49 21.59 -6.80
C THR A 24 26.18 20.22 -6.93
N GLY A 25 27.28 20.13 -7.68
CA GLY A 25 28.00 18.89 -7.94
C GLY A 25 27.54 18.19 -9.21
N CYS A 26 27.80 16.88 -9.30
CA CYS A 26 27.65 16.15 -10.55
C CYS A 26 26.22 15.64 -10.75
N TYR A 27 25.69 15.81 -11.95
CA TYR A 27 24.30 15.47 -12.33
C TYR A 27 23.87 14.06 -11.90
N ARG A 28 24.77 13.07 -12.01
CA ARG A 28 24.51 11.69 -11.56
C ARG A 28 24.14 11.61 -10.07
N HIS A 29 24.81 12.37 -9.21
CA HIS A 29 24.53 12.36 -7.77
C HIS A 29 23.24 13.08 -7.44
N TRP A 30 22.94 14.18 -8.12
CA TRP A 30 21.67 14.88 -7.99
C TRP A 30 20.49 13.96 -8.35
N LYS A 31 20.57 13.29 -9.51
CA LYS A 31 19.54 12.35 -9.97
C LYS A 31 19.36 11.15 -9.04
N LEU A 32 20.42 10.72 -8.34
CA LEU A 32 20.34 9.68 -7.32
C LEU A 32 19.75 10.19 -6.02
N TYR A 33 20.07 11.43 -5.62
CA TYR A 33 19.51 12.10 -4.45
C TYR A 33 17.99 12.28 -4.57
N GLU A 34 17.51 12.81 -5.70
CA GLU A 34 16.07 12.93 -5.98
C GLU A 34 15.36 11.57 -5.86
N LYS A 35 15.90 10.51 -6.48
CA LYS A 35 15.36 9.15 -6.39
C LYS A 35 15.45 8.51 -5.01
N ASN A 36 16.30 9.02 -4.13
CA ASN A 36 16.48 8.50 -2.77
C ASN A 36 15.66 9.29 -1.74
N ILE A 37 15.32 10.56 -1.97
CA ILE A 37 14.39 11.32 -1.11
C ILE A 37 13.03 10.64 -1.03
N GLU A 38 12.56 10.06 -2.14
CA GLU A 38 11.25 9.39 -2.19
C GLU A 38 11.24 8.03 -1.49
N LYS A 39 12.43 7.50 -1.13
CA LYS A 39 12.55 6.21 -0.49
C LYS A 39 12.26 6.33 1.00
N LYS A 40 11.16 5.72 1.42
CA LYS A 40 10.80 5.52 2.82
C LYS A 40 11.27 4.16 3.32
N HIS A 41 11.41 4.01 4.63
CA HIS A 41 11.66 2.69 5.22
C HIS A 41 10.45 1.77 5.03
N CYS A 42 10.73 0.47 4.95
CA CYS A 42 9.68 -0.55 4.97
C CYS A 42 8.90 -0.48 6.30
N LEU A 43 7.58 -0.58 6.23
CA LEU A 43 6.69 -0.58 7.40
C LEU A 43 6.76 -1.87 8.25
N VAL A 44 7.43 -2.91 7.76
CA VAL A 44 7.58 -4.18 8.50
C VAL A 44 8.62 -3.98 9.59
N SER A 45 8.20 -4.17 10.84
CA SER A 45 9.09 -4.09 12.02
C SER A 45 10.32 -4.98 11.85
N GLY A 46 11.50 -4.42 12.12
CA GLY A 46 12.79 -5.10 11.94
C GLY A 46 13.34 -5.08 10.50
N CYS A 47 12.57 -4.60 9.51
CA CYS A 47 13.05 -4.43 8.15
C CYS A 47 13.68 -3.06 7.93
N HIS A 48 14.98 -3.03 7.64
CA HIS A 48 15.72 -1.78 7.37
C HIS A 48 15.81 -1.44 5.88
N LYS A 49 15.08 -2.16 5.02
CA LYS A 49 15.08 -1.89 3.58
C LYS A 49 14.28 -0.64 3.24
N TYR A 50 14.74 0.09 2.23
CA TYR A 50 14.06 1.23 1.67
C TYR A 50 13.09 0.82 0.57
N THR A 51 11.99 1.56 0.42
CA THR A 51 10.97 1.32 -0.60
C THR A 51 10.40 2.62 -1.14
N VAL A 52 10.10 2.61 -2.45
CA VAL A 52 9.32 3.66 -3.13
C VAL A 52 7.84 3.27 -3.27
N SER A 53 7.47 2.06 -2.80
CA SER A 53 6.10 1.57 -2.89
C SER A 53 5.16 2.48 -2.11
N THR A 54 4.03 2.84 -2.73
CA THR A 54 2.94 3.57 -2.07
C THR A 54 2.46 2.83 -0.82
N MET A 55 2.39 1.49 -0.89
CA MET A 55 2.03 0.60 0.23
C MET A 55 3.06 0.56 1.36
N GLY A 56 4.24 1.18 1.20
CA GLY A 56 5.25 1.25 2.26
C GLY A 56 5.98 -0.05 2.54
N CYS A 57 5.92 -1.03 1.63
CA CYS A 57 6.59 -2.31 1.79
C CYS A 57 7.71 -2.50 0.77
N CYS A 58 8.83 -3.10 1.18
CA CYS A 58 9.88 -3.50 0.25
C CYS A 58 9.46 -4.71 -0.60
N PRO A 59 10.15 -5.01 -1.71
CA PRO A 59 9.78 -6.14 -2.59
C PRO A 59 9.68 -7.49 -1.87
N ASP A 60 10.56 -7.78 -0.92
CA ASP A 60 10.48 -9.03 -0.13
C ASP A 60 9.21 -9.16 0.73
N HIS A 61 8.54 -8.04 1.02
CA HIS A 61 7.36 -7.97 1.89
C HIS A 61 6.10 -7.57 1.13
N SER A 62 6.19 -7.23 -0.16
CA SER A 62 5.02 -6.79 -0.93
C SER A 62 3.98 -7.90 -1.05
N ASP A 63 4.41 -9.15 -1.23
CA ASP A 63 3.51 -10.28 -1.51
C ASP A 63 2.59 -10.59 -0.33
N ARG A 64 3.10 -10.51 0.89
CA ARG A 64 2.31 -10.66 2.12
C ARG A 64 1.27 -9.55 2.24
N PHE A 65 1.64 -8.33 1.91
CA PHE A 65 0.74 -7.18 1.94
C PHE A 65 -0.33 -7.23 0.84
N HIS A 66 0.01 -7.70 -0.36
CA HIS A 66 -0.97 -7.94 -1.42
C HIS A 66 -1.97 -9.02 -1.02
N SER A 67 -1.48 -10.13 -0.46
CA SER A 67 -2.32 -11.22 0.04
C SER A 67 -3.26 -10.76 1.15
N LEU A 68 -2.78 -9.94 2.10
CA LEU A 68 -3.59 -9.36 3.16
C LEU A 68 -4.68 -8.44 2.60
N ASN A 69 -4.32 -7.53 1.68
CA ASN A 69 -5.28 -6.62 1.05
C ASN A 69 -6.35 -7.36 0.25
N TYR A 70 -5.96 -8.41 -0.47
CA TYR A 70 -6.90 -9.25 -1.20
C TYR A 70 -7.91 -9.92 -0.24
N ARG A 71 -7.43 -10.53 0.85
CA ARG A 71 -8.31 -11.12 1.87
C ARG A 71 -9.27 -10.09 2.49
N MET A 72 -8.77 -8.90 2.82
CA MET A 72 -9.60 -7.83 3.39
C MET A 72 -10.70 -7.40 2.41
N ARG A 73 -10.38 -7.22 1.13
CA ARG A 73 -11.38 -6.88 0.09
C ARG A 73 -12.46 -7.96 -0.04
N GLN A 74 -12.08 -9.23 -0.01
CA GLN A 74 -13.05 -10.32 -0.05
C GLN A 74 -13.95 -10.34 1.17
N LYS A 75 -13.40 -10.08 2.36
CA LYS A 75 -14.18 -9.98 3.60
C LYS A 75 -15.21 -8.84 3.54
N TYR A 76 -14.79 -7.63 3.16
CA TYR A 76 -15.71 -6.50 3.05
C TYR A 76 -16.76 -6.69 1.95
N GLY A 77 -16.40 -7.32 0.84
CA GLY A 77 -17.35 -7.70 -0.20
C GLY A 77 -18.41 -8.67 0.31
N ALA A 78 -18.01 -9.68 1.10
CA ALA A 78 -18.92 -10.63 1.72
C ALA A 78 -19.81 -9.99 2.79
N GLU A 79 -19.26 -9.13 3.64
CA GLU A 79 -20.02 -8.37 4.66
C GLU A 79 -21.06 -7.45 4.01
N ALA A 80 -20.72 -6.79 2.91
CA ALA A 80 -21.66 -5.96 2.15
C ALA A 80 -22.79 -6.78 1.49
N LEU A 81 -22.52 -8.02 1.07
CA LEU A 81 -23.56 -8.93 0.56
C LEU A 81 -24.47 -9.41 1.69
N HIS A 82 -23.90 -9.74 2.85
CA HIS A 82 -24.68 -10.20 4.00
C HIS A 82 -25.63 -9.12 4.53
N LEU A 83 -25.19 -7.86 4.55
CA LEU A 83 -26.03 -6.72 4.92
C LEU A 83 -27.21 -6.54 3.94
N LYS A 84 -26.97 -6.68 2.64
CA LYS A 84 -28.04 -6.60 1.61
C LYS A 84 -29.09 -7.71 1.72
N ILE A 85 -28.71 -8.89 2.22
CA ILE A 85 -29.64 -10.01 2.42
C ILE A 85 -30.48 -9.78 3.68
N HIS A 86 -29.89 -9.21 4.74
CA HIS A 86 -30.60 -8.90 5.98
C HIS A 86 -31.60 -7.74 5.84
N ASP A 87 -31.29 -6.74 5.00
CA ASP A 87 -32.18 -5.59 4.76
C ASP A 87 -33.29 -5.85 3.71
N ALA A 88 -33.31 -7.04 3.10
CA ALA A 88 -34.44 -7.44 2.26
C ALA A 88 -35.63 -7.75 3.18
N PRO A 89 -36.82 -7.16 2.96
CA PRO A 89 -37.97 -7.40 3.82
C PRO A 89 -38.34 -8.88 3.77
N VAL A 90 -38.25 -9.54 4.93
CA VAL A 90 -38.86 -10.86 5.16
C VAL A 90 -40.34 -10.73 4.82
N SER A 91 -40.78 -11.39 3.74
CA SER A 91 -42.22 -11.55 3.51
C SER A 91 -42.78 -12.33 4.70
N LYS A 92 -43.67 -11.68 5.44
CA LYS A 92 -44.57 -12.40 6.33
C LYS A 92 -45.58 -13.05 5.39
N ASP A 93 -45.48 -14.36 5.25
CA ASP A 93 -46.49 -15.14 4.58
C ASP A 93 -47.60 -15.36 5.63
N ASP A 94 -48.59 -14.47 5.63
CA ASP A 94 -49.81 -14.60 6.42
C ASP A 94 -50.74 -15.60 5.70
N GLU A 95 -50.88 -16.82 6.21
CA GLU A 95 -51.98 -17.72 5.84
C GLU A 95 -52.61 -18.28 7.13
N ASP A 96 -53.50 -17.46 7.69
CA ASP A 96 -54.54 -17.85 8.63
C ASP A 96 -55.61 -18.62 7.83
N THR A 97 -55.67 -19.95 7.96
CA THR A 97 -56.83 -20.74 7.51
C THR A 97 -57.49 -21.42 8.71
N ASP A 98 -58.50 -20.70 9.20
CA ASP A 98 -59.67 -21.13 9.94
C ASP A 98 -60.05 -22.60 9.69
N LEU A 99 -59.78 -23.47 10.66
CA LEU A 99 -60.38 -24.80 10.77
C LEU A 99 -61.49 -24.76 11.80
N SER A 100 -62.65 -24.27 11.37
CA SER A 100 -63.92 -24.50 12.05
C SER A 100 -64.83 -25.38 11.18
N LEU A 101 -65.46 -26.36 11.85
CA LEU A 101 -66.68 -27.10 11.46
C LEU A 101 -66.52 -28.33 10.54
N PHE A 102 -66.37 -29.50 11.17
CA PHE A 102 -67.18 -30.67 10.80
C PHE A 102 -67.85 -31.22 12.06
N GLY A 103 -69.18 -31.16 12.07
CA GLY A 103 -70.01 -31.90 13.02
C GLY A 103 -70.31 -33.30 12.50
N ASP A 104 -70.52 -34.22 13.43
CA ASP A 104 -71.76 -34.99 13.62
C ASP A 104 -71.77 -35.58 15.04
#